data_AF-A0A2N1D637-F1
#
_entry.id   AF-A0A2N1D637-F1
#
_cell.length_a   1.000
_cell.length_b   1.000
_cell.length_c   1.000
_cell.angle_alpha   90.00
_cell.angle_beta   90.00
_cell.angle_gamma   90.00
#
_symmetry.space_group_name_H-M   'P 1'
#
loop_
_entity.id
_entity.type
_entity.pdbx_description
1 polymer ?
#
loop_
_entity_poly.entity_id
_entity_poly.type
_entity_poly.pdbx_seq_one_letter_code
_entity_poly.pdbx_strand_id
1 'polypeptide(L)'
;MSEHDLKIETTKIKGIKNRSAIAIEKYLELLQESLATRSLLETVSTHIRLSAPDNYKQVSLDNPVKAFLQKSGYIEPGFVSLQVCYPLEVSEPTNIQNFNAGRYSSTVIELKTDLNISGSVAAKGDLLKVLRVEKQASQIQFVSLKSNHKFVFDLTSPTFQKAVIKAVFYYEAILHLSVGDIVFQTQNPHSLKQVASISDDEIRFMDKEGHTTTLKPKTAEARMLSLGYAASGEAALCYQSKSTIVIIDGDEKSDQVKSFIKHMKKNTSCRLYVYGVEKTLRKSVQVVCPTDMIKCIKTAIEDSKKSHQGYVEALIDELLRNDDAAQDEDTGYMSLYSSPPSSKAHAFWISDGHYERLKSFCDKSGLMMNRLAHHLVFRDLLRRDLIKLNDLLM
;
A
#
# COMPACT_ATOMS: atom_id res chain seq x y z
N MET A 1 10.72 -9.99 39.30
CA MET A 1 11.44 -9.78 38.03
C MET A 1 11.28 -8.31 37.70
N SER A 2 12.37 -7.55 37.75
CA SER A 2 12.37 -6.08 37.64
C SER A 2 11.86 -5.62 36.29
N GLU A 3 10.98 -4.61 36.28
CA GLU A 3 10.66 -3.81 35.11
C GLU A 3 11.96 -3.24 34.55
N HIS A 4 12.46 -3.81 33.45
CA HIS A 4 13.36 -3.05 32.60
C HIS A 4 12.55 -1.90 32.04
N ASP A 5 12.91 -0.66 32.38
CA ASP A 5 12.26 0.54 31.86
C ASP A 5 12.46 0.64 30.34
N LEU A 6 11.53 0.03 29.59
CA LEU A 6 11.43 0.18 28.15
C LEU A 6 11.31 1.68 27.84
N LYS A 7 12.31 2.23 27.14
CA LYS A 7 12.25 3.62 26.69
C LYS A 7 11.37 3.71 25.46
N ILE A 8 10.33 4.55 25.53
CA ILE A 8 9.40 4.78 24.43
C ILE A 8 9.59 6.21 23.92
N GLU A 9 9.95 6.33 22.65
CA GLU A 9 10.08 7.60 21.95
C GLU A 9 8.95 7.69 20.92
N THR A 10 8.15 8.76 20.96
CA THR A 10 7.05 8.96 20.01
C THR A 10 7.30 10.22 19.20
N THR A 11 7.23 10.11 17.87
CA THR A 11 7.42 11.22 16.94
C THR A 11 6.23 11.31 16.01
N LYS A 12 5.66 12.51 15.91
CA LYS A 12 4.60 12.83 14.94
C LYS A 12 5.21 13.44 13.69
N ILE A 13 4.90 12.87 12.54
CA ILE A 13 5.39 13.33 11.24
C ILE A 13 4.29 14.16 10.56
N LYS A 14 4.59 15.43 10.25
CA LYS A 14 3.73 16.34 9.48
C LYS A 14 4.16 16.39 8.02
N GLY A 15 3.20 16.40 7.08
CA GLY A 15 3.44 16.66 5.65
C GLY A 15 3.57 15.43 4.74
N ILE A 16 3.41 15.65 3.42
CA ILE A 16 3.18 14.61 2.40
C ILE A 16 4.47 13.84 2.01
N LYS A 17 5.64 14.47 2.04
CA LYS A 17 6.84 13.93 1.38
C LYS A 17 7.64 12.90 2.20
N ASN A 18 7.52 12.86 3.53
CA ASN A 18 8.38 12.03 4.39
C ASN A 18 7.64 11.01 5.28
N ARG A 19 6.51 10.44 4.84
CA ARG A 19 5.69 9.53 5.66
C ARG A 19 6.45 8.37 6.29
N SER A 20 7.54 7.91 5.67
CA SER A 20 8.33 6.80 6.19
C SER A 20 9.83 7.03 6.11
N ALA A 21 10.26 8.11 5.46
CA ALA A 21 11.67 8.46 5.32
C ALA A 21 12.34 8.61 6.69
N ILE A 22 11.73 9.35 7.62
CA ILE A 22 12.32 9.60 8.96
C ILE A 22 12.45 8.30 9.76
N ALA A 23 11.44 7.44 9.70
CA ALA A 23 11.49 6.17 10.42
C ALA A 23 12.48 5.18 9.78
N ILE A 24 12.61 5.19 8.45
CA ILE A 24 13.63 4.45 7.72
C ILE A 24 15.02 5.00 8.06
N GLU A 25 15.22 6.31 8.06
CA GLU A 25 16.48 6.96 8.47
C GLU A 25 16.89 6.53 9.88
N LYS A 26 15.95 6.55 10.83
CA LYS A 26 16.22 6.07 12.19
C LYS A 26 16.57 4.59 12.24
N TYR A 27 15.84 3.77 11.47
CA TYR A 27 16.15 2.35 11.35
C TYR A 27 17.55 2.13 10.78
N LEU A 28 17.93 2.86 9.73
CA LEU A 28 19.25 2.78 9.09
C LEU A 28 20.39 3.23 10.01
N GLU A 29 20.17 4.29 10.80
CA GLU A 29 21.12 4.74 11.84
C GLU A 29 21.40 3.61 12.83
N LEU A 30 20.34 3.05 13.43
CA LEU A 30 20.48 1.97 14.41
C LEU A 30 21.07 0.70 13.77
N LEU A 31 20.67 0.40 12.54
CA LEU A 31 21.19 -0.73 11.77
C LEU A 31 22.69 -0.60 11.58
N GLN A 32 23.17 0.57 11.14
CA GLN A 32 24.59 0.85 10.95
C GLN A 32 25.39 0.70 12.26
N GLU A 33 24.87 1.24 13.37
CA GLU A 33 25.49 1.07 14.69
C GLU A 33 25.60 -0.40 15.10
N SER A 34 24.54 -1.18 14.85
CA SER A 34 24.51 -2.59 15.24
C SER A 34 25.41 -3.47 14.38
N LEU A 35 25.47 -3.19 13.07
CA LEU A 35 26.31 -3.91 12.11
C LEU A 35 27.81 -3.77 12.38
N ALA A 36 28.23 -2.73 13.12
CA ALA A 36 29.62 -2.59 13.57
C ALA A 36 30.08 -3.73 14.51
N THR A 37 29.15 -4.49 15.10
CA THR A 37 29.46 -5.51 16.11
C THR A 37 28.81 -6.87 15.86
N ARG A 38 27.94 -6.98 14.84
CA ARG A 38 27.07 -8.15 14.62
C ARG A 38 26.86 -8.41 13.14
N SER A 39 26.52 -9.66 12.82
CA SER A 39 26.10 -10.01 11.47
C SER A 39 24.76 -9.34 11.11
N LEU A 40 24.50 -9.20 9.81
CA LEU A 40 23.22 -8.67 9.32
C LEU A 40 22.02 -9.53 9.77
N LEU A 41 22.15 -10.85 9.67
CA LEU A 41 21.09 -11.78 10.06
C LEU A 41 20.80 -11.70 11.56
N GLU A 42 21.82 -11.66 12.41
CA GLU A 42 21.64 -11.50 13.86
C GLU A 42 20.99 -10.15 14.19
N THR A 43 21.43 -9.09 13.51
CA THR A 43 20.93 -7.73 13.73
C THR A 43 19.43 -7.63 13.43
N VAL A 44 19.00 -8.08 12.24
CA VAL A 44 17.61 -8.00 11.80
C VAL A 44 16.69 -8.97 12.55
N SER A 45 17.23 -10.11 13.02
CA SER A 45 16.44 -11.14 13.70
C SER A 45 16.18 -10.87 15.18
N THR A 46 17.10 -10.19 15.87
CA THR A 46 17.04 -10.07 17.35
C THR A 46 17.32 -8.68 17.89
N HIS A 47 17.98 -7.81 17.12
CA HIS A 47 18.42 -6.51 17.64
C HIS A 47 17.50 -5.38 17.22
N ILE A 48 17.21 -5.24 15.93
CA ILE A 48 16.46 -4.10 15.40
C ILE A 48 15.37 -4.59 14.47
N ARG A 49 14.13 -4.16 14.73
CA ARG A 49 12.98 -4.47 13.88
C ARG A 49 12.33 -3.20 13.34
N LEU A 50 12.03 -3.19 12.04
CA LEU A 50 11.11 -2.23 11.43
C LEU A 50 9.73 -2.90 11.28
N SER A 51 8.74 -2.33 11.94
CA SER A 51 7.40 -2.91 12.07
C SER A 51 6.33 -1.92 11.64
N ALA A 52 5.26 -2.43 11.01
CA ALA A 52 4.09 -1.64 10.67
C ALA A 52 2.78 -2.46 10.86
N PRO A 53 1.63 -1.81 11.03
CA PRO A 53 0.33 -2.49 10.95
C PRO A 53 0.04 -3.03 9.54
N ASP A 54 -0.97 -3.90 9.41
CA ASP A 54 -1.36 -4.60 8.15
C ASP A 54 -1.60 -3.68 6.95
N ASN A 55 -2.01 -2.44 7.20
CA ASN A 55 -2.37 -1.48 6.17
C ASN A 55 -1.16 -0.86 5.44
N TYR A 56 0.07 -1.16 5.88
CA TYR A 56 1.29 -0.61 5.32
C TYR A 56 1.95 -1.59 4.35
N LYS A 57 2.31 -1.13 3.14
CA LYS A 57 2.99 -1.98 2.15
C LYS A 57 4.43 -2.27 2.59
N GLN A 58 4.72 -3.51 2.98
CA GLN A 58 6.05 -3.95 3.43
C GLN A 58 7.17 -3.59 2.43
N VAL A 59 6.91 -3.75 1.13
CA VAL A 59 7.86 -3.44 0.05
C VAL A 59 8.36 -1.99 0.09
N SER A 60 7.53 -1.04 0.51
CA SER A 60 7.91 0.37 0.64
C SER A 60 8.92 0.62 1.76
N LEU A 61 9.03 -0.31 2.72
CA LEU A 61 9.99 -0.26 3.83
C LEU A 61 11.25 -1.06 3.51
N ASP A 62 11.12 -2.23 2.89
CA ASP A 62 12.26 -3.10 2.58
C ASP A 62 13.19 -2.49 1.52
N ASN A 63 12.66 -1.90 0.46
CA ASN A 63 13.47 -1.44 -0.67
C ASN A 63 14.49 -0.35 -0.31
N PRO A 64 14.14 0.69 0.48
CA PRO A 64 15.13 1.68 0.93
C PRO A 64 16.23 1.06 1.80
N VAL A 65 15.89 0.09 2.66
CA VAL A 65 16.88 -0.63 3.47
C VAL A 65 17.82 -1.45 2.59
N LYS A 66 17.27 -2.20 1.65
CA LYS A 66 18.05 -2.96 0.67
C LYS A 66 19.00 -2.06 -0.12
N ALA A 67 18.52 -0.92 -0.61
CA ALA A 67 19.36 0.03 -1.35
C ALA A 67 20.53 0.55 -0.50
N PHE A 68 20.29 0.84 0.78
CA PHE A 68 21.37 1.20 1.72
C PHE A 68 22.38 0.06 1.91
N LEU A 69 21.92 -1.17 2.10
CA LEU A 69 22.79 -2.33 2.31
C LEU A 69 23.65 -2.63 1.08
N GLN A 70 23.08 -2.52 -0.13
CA GLN A 70 23.83 -2.65 -1.39
C GLN A 70 24.89 -1.56 -1.53
N LYS A 71 24.50 -0.29 -1.29
CA LYS A 71 25.43 0.84 -1.36
C LYS A 71 26.57 0.73 -0.35
N SER A 72 26.30 0.15 0.81
CA SER A 72 27.26 -0.03 1.90
C SER A 72 28.07 -1.32 1.80
N GLY A 73 27.84 -2.16 0.78
CA GLY A 73 28.59 -3.40 0.55
C GLY A 73 28.23 -4.56 1.49
N TYR A 74 27.13 -4.49 2.24
CA TYR A 74 26.68 -5.59 3.11
C TYR A 74 25.99 -6.72 2.34
N ILE A 75 25.45 -6.41 1.17
CA ILE A 75 24.82 -7.38 0.26
C ILE A 75 25.23 -7.06 -1.18
N GLU A 76 25.13 -8.04 -2.07
CA GLU A 76 25.56 -7.86 -3.46
C GLU A 76 24.63 -6.90 -4.24
N PRO A 77 25.16 -6.09 -5.17
CA PRO A 77 24.35 -5.19 -5.98
C PRO A 77 23.56 -5.90 -7.10
N GLY A 78 24.00 -7.10 -7.51
CA GLY A 78 23.30 -7.91 -8.50
C GLY A 78 22.03 -8.55 -7.94
N PHE A 79 21.02 -8.79 -8.79
CA PHE A 79 19.77 -9.42 -8.36
C PHE A 79 19.17 -10.34 -9.41
N VAL A 80 18.41 -11.32 -8.93
CA VAL A 80 17.48 -12.14 -9.73
C VAL A 80 16.05 -11.70 -9.42
N SER A 81 15.20 -11.69 -10.45
CA SER A 81 13.79 -11.32 -10.29
C SER A 81 12.94 -12.58 -10.07
N LEU A 82 12.26 -12.64 -8.94
CA LEU A 82 11.35 -13.71 -8.56
C LEU A 82 9.91 -13.21 -8.56
N GLN A 83 9.00 -14.04 -9.05
CA GLN A 83 7.57 -13.77 -8.91
C GLN A 83 7.14 -14.22 -7.51
N VAL A 84 6.62 -13.31 -6.68
CA VAL A 84 6.23 -13.58 -5.29
C VAL A 84 4.82 -13.13 -4.98
N CYS A 85 4.29 -13.60 -3.86
CA CYS A 85 2.94 -13.37 -3.35
C CYS A 85 3.03 -12.61 -2.03
N TYR A 86 2.50 -11.38 -2.01
CA TYR A 86 2.36 -10.60 -0.77
C TYR A 86 0.93 -10.66 -0.25
N PRO A 87 0.72 -10.78 1.07
CA PRO A 87 -0.62 -10.82 1.65
C PRO A 87 -1.47 -9.62 1.23
N LEU A 88 -2.75 -9.89 1.01
CA LEU A 88 -3.77 -8.92 0.66
C LEU A 88 -4.93 -9.06 1.65
N GLU A 89 -5.23 -7.99 2.39
CA GLU A 89 -6.39 -7.95 3.25
C GLU A 89 -7.67 -7.75 2.42
N VAL A 90 -8.63 -8.66 2.58
CA VAL A 90 -9.90 -8.66 1.83
C VAL A 90 -11.05 -8.76 2.83
N SER A 91 -11.82 -7.67 2.98
CA SER A 91 -12.93 -7.58 3.94
C SER A 91 -14.16 -8.41 3.56
N GLU A 92 -14.37 -8.66 2.26
CA GLU A 92 -15.50 -9.45 1.75
C GLU A 92 -15.01 -10.57 0.80
N PRO A 93 -14.44 -11.67 1.31
CA PRO A 93 -13.83 -12.72 0.49
C PRO A 93 -14.78 -13.36 -0.55
N THR A 94 -16.09 -13.32 -0.31
CA THR A 94 -17.13 -13.86 -1.21
C THR A 94 -17.61 -12.86 -2.26
N ASN A 95 -17.11 -11.63 -2.28
CA ASN A 95 -17.45 -10.64 -3.29
C ASN A 95 -16.63 -10.88 -4.56
N ILE A 96 -17.30 -11.17 -5.68
CA ILE A 96 -16.65 -11.50 -6.97
C ILE A 96 -15.69 -10.41 -7.46
N GLN A 97 -15.88 -9.16 -7.03
CA GLN A 97 -15.00 -8.06 -7.41
C GLN A 97 -13.58 -8.20 -6.83
N ASN A 98 -13.40 -8.95 -5.74
CA ASN A 98 -12.10 -9.15 -5.08
C ASN A 98 -11.19 -10.14 -5.83
N PHE A 99 -11.74 -10.88 -6.80
CA PHE A 99 -10.98 -11.80 -7.67
C PHE A 99 -10.52 -11.13 -8.97
N ASN A 100 -10.84 -9.84 -9.18
CA ASN A 100 -10.60 -9.19 -10.46
C ASN A 100 -9.13 -8.72 -10.58
N ALA A 101 -8.39 -9.28 -11.55
CA ALA A 101 -6.99 -8.97 -11.83
C ALA A 101 -6.70 -7.50 -12.22
N GLY A 102 -7.73 -6.68 -12.42
CA GLY A 102 -7.58 -5.25 -12.67
C GLY A 102 -7.32 -4.39 -11.42
N ARG A 103 -7.68 -4.87 -10.21
CA ARG A 103 -7.44 -4.15 -8.95
C ARG A 103 -6.04 -4.43 -8.38
N TYR A 104 -5.50 -5.62 -8.65
CA TYR A 104 -4.20 -6.11 -8.19
C TYR A 104 -3.57 -6.92 -9.33
N SER A 105 -2.26 -6.73 -9.58
CA SER A 105 -1.46 -7.30 -10.69
C SER A 105 -1.73 -8.78 -11.03
N SER A 106 -2.12 -9.57 -10.04
CA SER A 106 -3.05 -10.70 -10.16
C SER A 106 -3.46 -11.11 -8.74
N THR A 107 -4.66 -11.69 -8.56
CA THR A 107 -5.08 -12.25 -7.26
C THR A 107 -4.69 -13.73 -7.19
N VAL A 108 -4.00 -14.11 -6.12
CA VAL A 108 -3.69 -15.50 -5.76
C VAL A 108 -4.36 -15.81 -4.43
N ILE A 109 -4.92 -17.01 -4.27
CA ILE A 109 -5.50 -17.46 -3.00
C ILE A 109 -4.79 -18.72 -2.51
N GLU A 110 -4.56 -18.80 -1.20
CA GLU A 110 -4.14 -20.03 -0.52
C GLU A 110 -5.34 -20.62 0.20
N LEU A 111 -5.73 -21.84 -0.18
CA LEU A 111 -6.80 -22.55 0.50
C LEU A 111 -6.34 -23.11 1.84
N LYS A 112 -7.12 -22.90 2.91
CA LYS A 112 -6.85 -23.49 4.24
C LYS A 112 -7.57 -24.82 4.48
N THR A 113 -8.38 -25.26 3.53
CA THR A 113 -9.12 -26.52 3.53
C THR A 113 -9.11 -27.13 2.14
N ASP A 114 -9.19 -28.45 2.05
CA ASP A 114 -9.39 -29.11 0.76
C ASP A 114 -10.73 -28.69 0.15
N LEU A 115 -10.73 -28.56 -1.17
CA LEU A 115 -11.91 -28.18 -1.92
C LEU A 115 -12.16 -29.22 -3.01
N ASN A 116 -13.20 -30.02 -2.82
CA ASN A 116 -13.63 -31.04 -3.78
C ASN A 116 -14.86 -30.52 -4.53
N ILE A 117 -14.70 -30.25 -5.82
CA ILE A 117 -15.80 -29.81 -6.69
C ILE A 117 -15.69 -30.59 -8.00
N SER A 118 -16.78 -31.28 -8.37
CA SER A 118 -16.94 -31.94 -9.67
C SER A 118 -15.78 -32.88 -10.06
N GLY A 119 -15.26 -33.64 -9.09
CA GLY A 119 -14.20 -34.62 -9.32
C GLY A 119 -12.77 -34.06 -9.39
N SER A 120 -12.61 -32.73 -9.23
CA SER A 120 -11.29 -32.10 -9.07
C SER A 120 -11.10 -31.66 -7.62
N VAL A 121 -9.94 -32.00 -7.06
CA VAL A 121 -9.57 -31.64 -5.68
C VAL A 121 -8.47 -30.58 -5.73
N ALA A 122 -8.77 -29.38 -5.25
CA ALA A 122 -7.74 -28.41 -4.89
C ALA A 122 -7.35 -28.66 -3.43
N ALA A 123 -6.07 -28.95 -3.19
CA ALA A 123 -5.60 -29.36 -1.88
C ALA A 123 -5.42 -28.14 -0.95
N LYS A 124 -5.53 -28.38 0.36
CA LYS A 124 -5.11 -27.42 1.37
C LYS A 124 -3.66 -27.00 1.15
N GLY A 125 -3.41 -25.69 1.20
CA GLY A 125 -2.10 -25.08 0.97
C GLY A 125 -1.77 -24.83 -0.50
N ASP A 126 -2.62 -25.26 -1.45
CA ASP A 126 -2.43 -24.91 -2.85
C ASP A 126 -2.60 -23.40 -3.05
N LEU A 127 -1.64 -22.82 -3.79
CA LEU A 127 -1.73 -21.45 -4.28
C LEU A 127 -2.45 -21.45 -5.63
N LEU A 128 -3.64 -20.87 -5.66
CA LEU A 128 -4.49 -20.80 -6.83
C LEU A 128 -4.47 -19.37 -7.38
N LYS A 129 -3.92 -19.20 -8.59
CA LYS A 129 -3.91 -17.93 -9.29
C LYS A 129 -5.19 -17.75 -10.10
N VAL A 130 -5.85 -16.61 -9.96
CA VAL A 130 -7.01 -16.27 -10.79
C VAL A 130 -6.56 -16.05 -12.23
N LEU A 131 -7.16 -16.79 -13.16
CA LEU A 131 -6.97 -16.62 -14.61
C LEU A 131 -8.07 -15.75 -15.21
N ARG A 132 -9.33 -15.98 -14.81
CA ARG A 132 -10.50 -15.32 -15.38
C ARG A 132 -11.61 -15.21 -14.35
N VAL A 133 -12.37 -14.12 -14.41
CA VAL A 133 -13.58 -13.90 -13.62
C VAL A 133 -14.75 -13.64 -14.56
N GLU A 134 -15.76 -14.50 -14.53
CA GLU A 134 -16.98 -14.40 -15.32
C GLU A 134 -18.12 -13.91 -14.44
N LYS A 135 -18.24 -12.59 -14.30
CA LYS A 135 -19.18 -11.96 -13.36
C LYS A 135 -20.63 -12.36 -13.57
N GLN A 136 -21.07 -12.52 -14.81
CA GLN A 136 -22.45 -12.89 -15.14
C GLN A 136 -22.79 -14.32 -14.74
N ALA A 137 -21.82 -15.24 -14.83
CA ALA A 137 -21.97 -16.64 -14.46
C ALA A 137 -21.58 -16.93 -13.00
N SER A 138 -21.12 -15.93 -12.25
CA SER A 138 -20.52 -16.09 -10.92
C SER A 138 -19.37 -17.10 -10.88
N GLN A 139 -18.67 -17.31 -12.00
CA GLN A 139 -17.59 -18.29 -12.11
C GLN A 139 -16.22 -17.63 -12.05
N ILE A 140 -15.28 -18.33 -11.41
CA ILE A 140 -13.88 -17.91 -11.31
C ILE A 140 -13.01 -19.08 -11.77
N GLN A 141 -12.18 -18.82 -12.76
CA GLN A 141 -11.20 -19.77 -13.25
C GLN A 141 -9.88 -19.55 -12.53
N PHE A 142 -9.31 -20.61 -11.99
CA PHE A 142 -8.02 -20.63 -11.32
C PHE A 142 -7.04 -21.55 -12.03
N VAL A 143 -5.75 -21.35 -11.77
CA VAL A 143 -4.69 -22.31 -12.03
C VAL A 143 -3.90 -22.56 -10.76
N SER A 144 -3.63 -23.83 -10.42
CA SER A 144 -2.72 -24.16 -9.33
C SER A 144 -1.30 -23.84 -9.75
N LEU A 145 -0.62 -23.04 -8.95
CA LEU A 145 0.79 -22.70 -9.15
C LEU A 145 1.74 -23.87 -8.86
N LYS A 146 1.23 -24.95 -8.24
CA LYS A 146 1.98 -26.18 -7.95
C LYS A 146 1.85 -27.20 -9.07
N SER A 147 0.63 -27.48 -9.53
CA SER A 147 0.36 -28.56 -10.51
C SER A 147 0.06 -28.05 -11.91
N ASN A 148 -0.09 -26.74 -12.10
CA ASN A 148 -0.57 -26.11 -13.34
C ASN A 148 -1.98 -26.59 -13.77
N HIS A 149 -2.71 -27.28 -12.90
CA HIS A 149 -4.07 -27.72 -13.15
C HIS A 149 -5.03 -26.54 -13.08
N LYS A 150 -6.01 -26.50 -14.00
CA LYS A 150 -7.01 -25.43 -14.06
C LYS A 150 -8.28 -25.85 -13.35
N PHE A 151 -8.84 -24.96 -12.56
CA PHE A 151 -10.09 -25.15 -11.85
C PHE A 151 -11.09 -24.09 -12.30
N VAL A 152 -12.37 -24.45 -12.30
CA VAL A 152 -13.48 -23.48 -12.45
C VAL A 152 -14.36 -23.64 -11.23
N PHE A 153 -14.49 -22.58 -10.45
CA PHE A 153 -15.32 -22.57 -9.25
C PHE A 153 -16.47 -21.60 -9.40
N ASP A 154 -17.64 -22.04 -8.97
CA ASP A 154 -18.84 -21.23 -8.86
C ASP A 154 -18.88 -20.54 -7.49
N LEU A 155 -18.90 -19.21 -7.48
CA LEU A 155 -18.97 -18.39 -6.28
C LEU A 155 -20.32 -18.51 -5.55
N THR A 156 -21.35 -19.03 -6.19
CA THR A 156 -22.64 -19.37 -5.55
C THR A 156 -22.58 -20.69 -4.77
N SER A 157 -21.56 -21.52 -5.00
CA SER A 157 -21.40 -22.79 -4.30
C SER A 157 -21.15 -22.58 -2.80
N PRO A 158 -21.99 -23.13 -1.90
CA PRO A 158 -21.77 -23.02 -0.46
C PRO A 158 -20.45 -23.63 -0.01
N THR A 159 -19.99 -24.69 -0.69
CA THR A 159 -18.71 -25.35 -0.41
C THR A 159 -17.55 -24.42 -0.72
N PHE A 160 -17.59 -23.75 -1.88
CA PHE A 160 -16.54 -22.82 -2.27
C PHE A 160 -16.54 -21.56 -1.38
N GLN A 161 -17.70 -20.98 -1.10
CA GLN A 161 -17.80 -19.81 -0.20
C GLN A 161 -17.19 -20.10 1.18
N LYS A 162 -17.50 -21.26 1.77
CA LYS A 162 -16.92 -21.66 3.07
C LYS A 162 -15.40 -21.78 3.02
N ALA A 163 -14.84 -22.29 1.92
CA ALA A 163 -13.40 -22.40 1.74
C ALA A 163 -12.75 -21.01 1.54
N VAL A 164 -13.34 -20.15 0.71
CA VAL A 164 -12.80 -18.83 0.37
C VAL A 164 -12.84 -17.86 1.54
N ILE A 165 -13.84 -17.94 2.43
CA ILE A 165 -13.91 -17.15 3.66
C ILE A 165 -12.69 -17.39 4.57
N LYS A 166 -12.13 -18.61 4.52
CA LYS A 166 -10.94 -18.99 5.29
C LYS A 166 -9.64 -18.89 4.49
N ALA A 167 -9.73 -18.57 3.21
CA ALA A 167 -8.55 -18.48 2.35
C ALA A 167 -7.75 -17.22 2.67
N VAL A 168 -6.45 -17.28 2.39
CA VAL A 168 -5.58 -16.10 2.45
C VAL A 168 -5.42 -15.57 1.03
N PHE A 169 -5.62 -14.28 0.86
CA PHE A 169 -5.50 -13.61 -0.43
C PHE A 169 -4.11 -12.99 -0.55
N TYR A 170 -3.58 -13.01 -1.76
CA TYR A 170 -2.29 -12.44 -2.11
C TYR A 170 -2.40 -11.66 -3.41
N TYR A 171 -1.52 -10.68 -3.58
CA TYR A 171 -1.23 -10.11 -4.88
C TYR A 171 0.16 -10.54 -5.36
N GLU A 172 0.28 -10.79 -6.67
CA GLU A 172 1.59 -11.05 -7.26
C GLU A 172 2.42 -9.78 -7.41
N ALA A 173 3.69 -9.89 -7.07
CA ALA A 173 4.71 -8.86 -7.26
C ALA A 173 6.02 -9.47 -7.77
N ILE A 174 6.96 -8.60 -8.12
CA ILE A 174 8.33 -8.99 -8.45
C ILE A 174 9.20 -8.64 -7.24
N LEU A 175 9.87 -9.66 -6.71
CA LEU A 175 10.93 -9.50 -5.73
C LEU A 175 12.27 -9.54 -6.46
N HIS A 176 13.04 -8.46 -6.36
CA HIS A 176 14.45 -8.49 -6.73
C HIS A 176 15.22 -9.07 -5.54
N LEU A 177 15.87 -10.21 -5.71
CA LEU A 177 16.61 -10.92 -4.66
C LEU A 177 18.10 -10.90 -4.97
N SER A 178 18.92 -10.52 -4.01
CA SER A 178 20.39 -10.46 -4.12
C SER A 178 21.04 -11.46 -3.17
N VAL A 179 22.27 -11.85 -3.44
CA VAL A 179 23.09 -12.56 -2.46
C VAL A 179 23.34 -11.65 -1.25
N GLY A 180 23.24 -12.22 -0.05
CA GLY A 180 23.30 -11.52 1.22
C GLY A 180 21.96 -11.01 1.74
N ASP A 181 20.89 -11.00 0.92
CA ASP A 181 19.58 -10.52 1.37
C ASP A 181 19.04 -11.33 2.55
N ILE A 182 18.36 -10.66 3.49
CA ILE A 182 17.59 -11.33 4.54
C ILE A 182 16.17 -11.56 4.04
N VAL A 183 15.67 -12.78 4.20
CA VAL A 183 14.33 -13.20 3.76
C VAL A 183 13.61 -14.03 4.80
N PHE A 184 12.30 -14.15 4.66
CA PHE A 184 11.48 -15.15 5.34
C PHE A 184 10.45 -15.74 4.38
N GLN A 185 9.87 -16.88 4.79
CA GLN A 185 8.71 -17.47 4.14
C GLN A 185 7.45 -16.85 4.75
N THR A 186 6.55 -16.27 3.95
CA THR A 186 5.35 -15.59 4.44
C THR A 186 4.45 -16.47 5.33
N GLN A 187 4.48 -17.80 5.13
CA GLN A 187 3.80 -18.79 5.98
C GLN A 187 4.51 -19.05 7.32
N ASN A 188 5.81 -18.74 7.39
CA ASN A 188 6.65 -18.86 8.58
C ASN A 188 7.49 -17.56 8.74
N PRO A 189 6.87 -16.47 9.23
CA PRO A 189 7.56 -15.20 9.38
C PRO A 189 8.62 -15.22 10.49
N HIS A 190 8.66 -16.21 11.39
CA HIS A 190 9.67 -16.23 12.47
C HIS A 190 11.03 -16.78 12.03
N SER A 191 11.09 -17.46 10.88
CA SER A 191 12.31 -18.07 10.34
C SER A 191 12.98 -17.15 9.32
N LEU A 192 13.75 -16.17 9.81
CA LEU A 192 14.61 -15.35 8.96
C LEU A 192 15.84 -16.15 8.51
N LYS A 193 16.21 -15.97 7.25
CA LYS A 193 17.39 -16.59 6.65
C LYS A 193 18.11 -15.59 5.77
N GLN A 194 19.41 -15.78 5.59
CA GLN A 194 20.23 -15.00 4.68
C GLN A 194 20.45 -15.76 3.38
N VAL A 195 20.32 -15.09 2.23
CA VAL A 195 20.63 -15.65 0.93
C VAL A 195 22.14 -15.83 0.81
N ALA A 196 22.60 -17.08 0.67
CA ALA A 196 24.01 -17.42 0.53
C ALA A 196 24.46 -17.47 -0.94
N SER A 197 23.60 -17.95 -1.84
CA SER A 197 23.88 -17.98 -3.27
C SER A 197 22.59 -18.09 -4.09
N ILE A 198 22.63 -17.62 -5.34
CA ILE A 198 21.51 -17.68 -6.28
C ILE A 198 22.01 -18.26 -7.61
N SER A 199 21.26 -19.21 -8.16
CA SER A 199 21.43 -19.77 -9.50
C SER A 199 20.06 -19.97 -10.15
N ASP A 200 20.05 -20.37 -11.43
CA ASP A 200 18.79 -20.64 -12.15
C ASP A 200 18.02 -21.85 -11.58
N ASP A 201 18.75 -22.79 -10.96
CA ASP A 201 18.20 -24.04 -10.44
C ASP A 201 17.92 -23.99 -8.94
N GLU A 202 18.77 -23.31 -8.17
CA GLU A 202 18.68 -23.24 -6.71
C GLU A 202 18.98 -21.85 -6.13
N ILE A 203 18.26 -21.53 -5.07
CA ILE A 203 18.55 -20.45 -4.12
C ILE A 203 18.94 -21.11 -2.81
N ARG A 204 20.11 -20.76 -2.30
CA ARG A 204 20.64 -21.28 -1.03
C ARG A 204 20.47 -20.23 0.05
N PHE A 205 20.01 -20.67 1.22
CA PHE A 205 19.83 -19.83 2.39
C PHE A 205 20.57 -20.41 3.59
N MET A 206 21.03 -19.53 4.47
CA MET A 206 21.63 -19.86 5.76
C MET A 206 20.77 -19.29 6.88
N ASP A 207 20.46 -20.09 7.90
CA ASP A 207 19.82 -19.58 9.13
C ASP A 207 20.87 -19.05 10.13
N LYS A 208 20.41 -18.56 11.29
CA LYS A 208 21.28 -17.96 12.31
C LYS A 208 22.18 -19.00 12.99
N GLU A 209 21.80 -20.27 12.95
CA GLU A 209 22.57 -21.41 13.45
C GLU A 209 23.59 -21.93 12.40
N GLY A 210 23.57 -21.39 11.18
CA GLY A 210 24.46 -21.80 10.09
C GLY A 210 23.94 -22.97 9.26
N HIS A 211 22.73 -23.46 9.51
CA HIS A 211 22.14 -24.52 8.69
C HIS A 211 21.77 -23.97 7.32
N THR A 212 22.07 -24.76 6.31
CA THR A 212 21.80 -24.42 4.92
C THR A 212 20.51 -25.08 4.45
N THR A 213 19.66 -24.32 3.78
CA THR A 213 18.45 -24.82 3.11
C THR A 213 18.40 -24.32 1.67
N THR A 214 17.73 -25.05 0.79
CA THR A 214 17.65 -24.73 -0.64
C THR A 214 16.21 -24.62 -1.10
N LEU A 215 15.99 -23.80 -2.15
CA LEU A 215 14.70 -23.59 -2.78
C LEU A 215 14.87 -23.46 -4.29
N LYS A 216 13.94 -23.99 -5.08
CA LYS A 216 13.96 -23.82 -6.53
C LYS A 216 13.21 -22.54 -6.92
N PRO A 217 13.79 -21.60 -7.71
CA PRO A 217 13.17 -20.30 -8.01
C PRO A 217 11.76 -20.32 -8.60
N LYS A 218 11.38 -21.40 -9.30
CA LYS A 218 10.12 -21.51 -10.07
C LYS A 218 9.02 -22.28 -9.34
N THR A 219 9.13 -22.53 -8.04
CA THR A 219 8.12 -23.30 -7.29
C THR A 219 7.14 -22.42 -6.52
N ALA A 220 6.05 -23.02 -6.04
CA ALA A 220 5.06 -22.33 -5.20
C ALA A 220 5.70 -21.78 -3.91
N GLU A 221 6.66 -22.51 -3.34
CA GLU A 221 7.37 -22.12 -2.13
C GLU A 221 8.30 -20.90 -2.37
N ALA A 222 8.88 -20.76 -3.57
CA ALA A 222 9.63 -19.55 -3.95
C ALA A 222 8.74 -18.32 -4.07
N ARG A 223 7.47 -18.51 -4.45
CA ARG A 223 6.49 -17.41 -4.49
C ARG A 223 6.14 -16.89 -3.11
N MET A 224 6.37 -17.66 -2.05
CA MET A 224 6.06 -17.26 -0.68
C MET A 224 7.22 -16.53 0.01
N LEU A 225 8.29 -16.20 -0.71
CA LEU A 225 9.41 -15.42 -0.19
C LEU A 225 9.06 -13.94 -0.03
N SER A 226 9.55 -13.35 1.06
CA SER A 226 9.55 -11.91 1.30
C SER A 226 10.89 -11.44 1.85
N LEU A 227 11.23 -10.17 1.66
CA LEU A 227 12.37 -9.54 2.32
C LEU A 227 12.12 -9.45 3.82
N GLY A 228 13.18 -9.61 4.59
CA GLY A 228 13.12 -9.71 6.04
C GLY A 228 13.46 -8.44 6.79
N TYR A 229 13.67 -7.30 6.14
CA TYR A 229 14.10 -6.06 6.82
C TYR A 229 12.96 -5.39 7.59
N ALA A 230 11.76 -5.38 6.99
CA ALA A 230 10.53 -4.90 7.61
C ALA A 230 9.50 -6.04 7.75
N ALA A 231 8.58 -5.91 8.69
CA ALA A 231 7.40 -6.77 8.78
C ALA A 231 6.14 -5.92 8.98
N SER A 232 5.04 -6.37 8.38
CA SER A 232 3.72 -5.80 8.61
C SER A 232 2.79 -6.81 9.26
N GLY A 233 1.82 -6.32 10.04
CA GLY A 233 0.71 -7.16 10.48
C GLY A 233 1.10 -8.29 11.42
N GLU A 234 0.47 -9.46 11.22
CA GLU A 234 0.77 -10.69 11.95
C GLU A 234 2.25 -11.08 11.91
N ALA A 235 2.93 -10.85 10.78
CA ALA A 235 4.36 -11.11 10.67
C ALA A 235 5.15 -10.24 11.66
N ALA A 236 4.76 -8.97 11.85
CA ALA A 236 5.44 -8.08 12.80
C ALA A 236 5.22 -8.51 14.26
N LEU A 237 4.05 -9.10 14.57
CA LEU A 237 3.70 -9.56 15.91
C LEU A 237 4.52 -10.78 16.37
N CYS A 238 5.16 -11.49 15.43
CA CYS A 238 5.93 -12.71 15.69
C CYS A 238 7.34 -12.46 16.22
N TYR A 239 7.86 -11.24 16.13
CA TYR A 239 9.26 -10.94 16.46
C TYR A 239 9.42 -10.39 17.87
N GLN A 240 10.56 -10.73 18.49
CA GLN A 240 11.07 -10.09 19.69
C GLN A 240 12.40 -9.41 19.35
N SER A 241 12.56 -8.17 19.78
CA SER A 241 13.74 -7.36 19.46
C SER A 241 14.19 -6.49 20.62
N LYS A 242 15.47 -6.12 20.64
CA LYS A 242 15.96 -5.11 21.59
C LYS A 242 15.40 -3.73 21.29
N SER A 243 15.45 -3.34 20.02
CA SER A 243 14.92 -2.08 19.54
C SER A 243 13.90 -2.31 18.43
N THR A 244 12.79 -1.58 18.50
CA THR A 244 11.71 -1.70 17.53
C THR A 244 11.31 -0.33 17.05
N ILE A 245 11.23 -0.16 15.74
CA ILE A 245 10.73 1.03 15.08
C ILE A 245 9.35 0.67 14.54
N VAL A 246 8.32 1.38 14.97
CA VAL A 246 6.94 1.22 14.52
C VAL A 246 6.55 2.41 13.67
N ILE A 247 6.08 2.16 12.47
CA ILE A 247 5.49 3.19 11.60
C ILE A 247 3.99 2.99 11.53
N ILE A 248 3.24 4.06 11.74
CA ILE A 248 1.78 4.06 11.69
C ILE A 248 1.33 5.05 10.61
N ASP A 249 0.82 4.56 9.49
CA ASP A 249 0.11 5.37 8.50
C ASP A 249 -1.40 5.11 8.67
N GLY A 250 -2.09 5.93 9.46
CA GLY A 250 -3.44 5.58 9.87
C GLY A 250 -4.04 6.46 10.95
N ASP A 251 -5.23 6.09 11.39
CA ASP A 251 -5.80 6.66 12.60
C ASP A 251 -5.16 5.99 13.82
N GLU A 252 -4.25 6.69 14.50
CA GLU A 252 -3.62 6.24 15.75
C GLU A 252 -4.64 5.95 16.85
N LYS A 253 -5.86 6.47 16.74
CA LYS A 253 -6.94 6.23 17.70
C LYS A 253 -7.67 4.92 17.47
N SER A 254 -7.41 4.21 16.36
CA SER A 254 -8.00 2.89 16.12
C SER A 254 -7.53 1.88 17.18
N ASP A 255 -8.45 1.06 17.67
CA ASP A 255 -8.13 0.06 18.69
C ASP A 255 -7.19 -1.02 18.16
N GLN A 256 -7.21 -1.29 16.85
CA GLN A 256 -6.26 -2.18 16.20
C GLN A 256 -4.82 -1.64 16.30
N VAL A 257 -4.62 -0.34 16.04
CA VAL A 257 -3.30 0.30 16.16
C VAL A 257 -2.84 0.33 17.62
N LYS A 258 -3.74 0.65 18.57
CA LYS A 258 -3.41 0.60 20.00
C LYS A 258 -3.00 -0.81 20.44
N SER A 259 -3.74 -1.83 20.00
CA SER A 259 -3.43 -3.23 20.29
C SER A 259 -2.07 -3.63 19.71
N PHE A 260 -1.79 -3.23 18.46
CA PHE A 260 -0.51 -3.45 17.80
C PHE A 260 0.66 -2.83 18.59
N ILE A 261 0.57 -1.54 18.96
CA ILE A 261 1.59 -0.87 19.77
C ILE A 261 1.78 -1.57 21.13
N LYS A 262 0.68 -1.95 21.79
CA LYS A 262 0.73 -2.68 23.06
C LYS A 262 1.49 -4.00 22.93
N HIS A 263 1.29 -4.72 21.82
CA HIS A 263 2.04 -5.93 21.53
C HIS A 263 3.52 -5.64 21.27
N MET A 264 3.83 -4.62 20.46
CA MET A 264 5.21 -4.20 20.21
C MET A 264 5.94 -3.82 21.51
N LYS A 265 5.27 -3.16 22.46
CA LYS A 265 5.83 -2.87 23.79
C LYS A 265 6.21 -4.13 24.56
N LYS A 266 5.40 -5.18 24.50
CA LYS A 266 5.70 -6.47 25.16
C LYS A 266 6.88 -7.19 24.53
N ASN A 267 7.03 -7.06 23.21
CA ASN A 267 8.05 -7.77 22.43
C ASN A 267 9.35 -6.98 22.28
N THR A 268 9.43 -5.77 22.83
CA THR A 268 10.61 -4.91 22.74
C THR A 268 11.27 -4.80 24.11
N SER A 269 12.54 -5.17 24.22
CA SER A 269 13.21 -5.24 25.53
C SER A 269 13.97 -3.98 25.93
N CYS A 270 14.33 -3.08 25.00
CA CYS A 270 15.16 -1.91 25.31
C CYS A 270 14.56 -0.58 24.84
N ARG A 271 14.27 -0.42 23.54
CA ARG A 271 13.78 0.85 22.99
C ARG A 271 12.69 0.68 21.95
N LEU A 272 11.58 1.38 22.11
CA LEU A 272 10.49 1.43 21.14
C LEU A 272 10.37 2.84 20.57
N TYR A 273 10.54 2.97 19.26
CA TYR A 273 10.34 4.21 18.50
C TYR A 273 9.00 4.12 17.79
N VAL A 274 8.08 5.05 18.04
CA VAL A 274 6.76 5.09 17.41
C VAL A 274 6.66 6.33 16.53
N TYR A 275 6.59 6.12 15.22
CA TYR A 275 6.41 7.16 14.22
C TYR A 275 4.96 7.17 13.76
N GLY A 276 4.24 8.17 14.25
CA GLY A 276 2.88 8.47 13.89
C GLY A 276 2.83 9.41 12.69
N VAL A 277 2.31 8.95 11.56
CA VAL A 277 2.07 9.83 10.41
C VAL A 277 0.75 10.52 10.64
N GLU A 278 0.79 11.82 10.97
CA GLU A 278 -0.43 12.60 11.02
C GLU A 278 -0.99 12.62 9.59
N LYS A 279 -2.13 11.96 9.40
CA LYS A 279 -2.95 12.21 8.22
C LYS A 279 -3.28 13.70 8.26
N THR A 280 -2.57 14.50 7.46
CA THR A 280 -3.16 15.69 6.86
C THR A 280 -4.43 15.17 6.22
N LEU A 281 -5.57 15.45 6.84
CA LEU A 281 -6.89 15.00 6.41
C LEU A 281 -7.00 15.31 4.93
N ARG A 282 -6.78 14.29 4.09
CA ARG A 282 -7.20 14.35 2.69
C ARG A 282 -8.71 14.34 2.76
N LYS A 283 -9.32 15.51 2.91
CA LYS A 283 -10.73 15.71 2.58
C LYS A 283 -10.80 15.69 1.06
N SER A 284 -10.63 14.54 0.43
CA SER A 284 -10.75 14.46 -1.02
C SER A 284 -12.22 14.61 -1.39
N VAL A 285 -12.58 15.55 -2.26
CA VAL A 285 -13.98 15.80 -2.56
C VAL A 285 -14.42 15.46 -3.99
N GLN A 286 -15.43 14.60 -4.05
CA GLN A 286 -16.24 14.10 -5.17
C GLN A 286 -16.74 15.05 -6.33
N VAL A 287 -16.05 15.42 -7.45
CA VAL A 287 -16.62 16.11 -8.66
C VAL A 287 -16.44 15.42 -10.05
N VAL A 288 -17.54 15.18 -10.82
CA VAL A 288 -17.61 14.34 -12.07
C VAL A 288 -17.38 15.14 -13.36
N CYS A 289 -16.39 14.81 -14.21
CA CYS A 289 -16.16 15.48 -15.51
C CYS A 289 -16.08 14.53 -16.73
N PRO A 290 -16.75 14.81 -17.87
CA PRO A 290 -16.58 14.08 -19.13
C PRO A 290 -15.17 14.20 -19.76
N THR A 291 -14.75 13.21 -20.57
CA THR A 291 -13.39 13.15 -21.15
C THR A 291 -13.07 14.32 -22.09
N ASP A 292 -14.03 14.79 -22.88
CA ASP A 292 -13.80 15.91 -23.79
C ASP A 292 -13.66 17.24 -23.04
N MET A 293 -14.38 17.39 -21.92
CA MET A 293 -14.17 18.51 -21.00
C MET A 293 -12.75 18.51 -20.42
N ILE A 294 -12.18 17.34 -20.10
CA ILE A 294 -10.79 17.24 -19.61
C ILE A 294 -9.80 17.74 -20.67
N LYS A 295 -10.03 17.47 -21.96
CA LYS A 295 -9.18 17.99 -23.04
C LYS A 295 -9.27 19.52 -23.08
N CYS A 296 -10.48 20.07 -23.03
CA CYS A 296 -10.69 21.52 -23.05
C CYS A 296 -10.09 22.23 -21.83
N ILE A 297 -10.16 21.61 -20.65
CA ILE A 297 -9.49 22.11 -19.43
C ILE A 297 -7.98 22.15 -19.62
N LYS A 298 -7.38 21.10 -20.18
CA LYS A 298 -5.93 21.07 -20.45
C LYS A 298 -5.53 22.18 -21.42
N THR A 299 -6.28 22.37 -22.51
CA THR A 299 -6.05 23.46 -23.46
C THR A 299 -6.15 24.82 -22.77
N ALA A 300 -7.20 25.06 -21.96
CA ALA A 300 -7.35 26.32 -21.23
C ALA A 300 -6.22 26.59 -20.22
N ILE A 301 -5.71 25.53 -19.57
CA ILE A 301 -4.56 25.62 -18.67
C ILE A 301 -3.28 25.98 -19.44
N GLU A 302 -3.01 25.28 -20.55
CA GLU A 302 -1.88 25.56 -21.43
C GLU A 302 -1.91 27.02 -21.93
N ASP A 303 -3.07 27.48 -22.40
CA ASP A 303 -3.28 28.86 -22.85
C ASP A 303 -3.10 29.89 -21.73
N SER A 304 -3.51 29.55 -20.50
CA SER A 304 -3.37 30.44 -19.34
C SER A 304 -1.93 30.57 -18.83
N LYS A 305 -1.01 29.71 -19.27
CA LYS A 305 0.36 29.59 -18.74
C LYS A 305 0.44 29.38 -17.22
N LYS A 306 -0.64 28.89 -16.59
CA LYS A 306 -0.69 28.57 -15.16
C LYS A 306 -0.58 27.06 -14.95
N SER A 307 -0.22 26.65 -13.75
CA SER A 307 -0.47 25.26 -13.33
C SER A 307 -1.98 25.00 -13.31
N HIS A 308 -2.39 23.74 -13.42
CA HIS A 308 -3.81 23.36 -13.27
C HIS A 308 -4.41 23.93 -11.98
N GLN A 309 -3.65 23.88 -10.88
CA GLN A 309 -3.99 24.49 -9.60
C GLN A 309 -4.21 26.00 -9.73
N GLY A 310 -3.22 26.75 -10.22
CA GLY A 310 -3.30 28.21 -10.33
C GLY A 310 -4.39 28.68 -11.31
N TYR A 311 -4.81 27.83 -12.24
CA TYR A 311 -5.96 28.08 -13.10
C TYR A 311 -7.28 28.02 -12.29
N VAL A 312 -7.50 26.96 -11.51
CA VAL A 312 -8.72 26.79 -10.70
C VAL A 312 -8.81 27.85 -9.60
N GLU A 313 -7.70 28.14 -8.92
CA GLU A 313 -7.64 29.17 -7.87
C GLU A 313 -7.98 30.56 -8.44
N ALA A 314 -7.50 30.88 -9.65
CA ALA A 314 -7.86 32.14 -10.30
C ALA A 314 -9.36 32.26 -10.64
N LEU A 315 -10.04 31.14 -10.93
CA LEU A 315 -11.48 31.13 -11.14
C LEU A 315 -12.25 31.32 -9.83
N ILE A 316 -11.74 30.77 -8.73
CA ILE A 316 -12.26 30.98 -7.38
C ILE A 316 -12.09 32.46 -7.00
N ASP A 317 -10.91 33.03 -7.23
CA ASP A 317 -10.67 34.45 -7.00
C ASP A 317 -11.58 35.33 -7.85
N GLU A 318 -11.79 35.00 -9.13
CA GLU A 318 -12.72 35.72 -9.99
C GLU A 318 -14.17 35.66 -9.47
N LEU A 319 -14.59 34.54 -8.90
CA LEU A 319 -15.90 34.42 -8.25
C LEU A 319 -15.99 35.27 -6.97
N LEU A 320 -14.94 35.24 -6.15
CA LEU A 320 -14.92 35.80 -4.80
C LEU A 320 -14.43 37.25 -4.74
N ARG A 321 -14.23 37.91 -5.89
CA ARG A 321 -13.71 39.29 -6.05
C ARG A 321 -14.41 40.39 -5.22
N ASN A 322 -15.46 40.08 -4.47
CA ASN A 322 -16.20 41.00 -3.61
C ASN A 322 -16.13 40.67 -2.10
N ASP A 323 -15.47 39.59 -1.65
CA ASP A 323 -15.31 39.27 -0.23
C ASP A 323 -13.83 39.51 0.17
N ASP A 324 -13.57 40.69 0.76
CA ASP A 324 -12.31 41.01 1.43
C ASP A 324 -12.14 40.09 2.66
N ALA A 325 -11.27 39.09 2.56
CA ALA A 325 -10.81 38.34 3.72
C ALA A 325 -9.36 37.87 3.52
N ALA A 326 -8.58 38.07 4.58
CA ALA A 326 -7.13 38.05 4.68
C ALA A 326 -6.41 36.84 4.05
N GLN A 327 -5.20 37.12 3.57
CA GLN A 327 -4.16 36.12 3.30
C GLN A 327 -3.71 35.50 4.63
N ASP A 328 -3.98 34.22 4.81
CA ASP A 328 -3.30 33.38 5.81
C ASP A 328 -2.40 32.37 5.08
N GLU A 329 -1.23 32.13 5.66
CA GLU A 329 -0.13 31.32 5.11
C GLU A 329 -0.57 29.89 4.72
N ASP A 330 -0.08 29.44 3.56
CA ASP A 330 -0.32 28.12 2.96
C ASP A 330 0.15 26.97 3.88
N THR A 331 -0.79 26.27 4.51
CA THR A 331 -0.51 25.12 5.41
C THR A 331 -0.89 23.76 4.82
N GLY A 332 -1.45 23.71 3.60
CA GLY A 332 -1.86 22.44 2.97
C GLY A 332 -2.57 22.58 1.63
N TYR A 333 -2.84 21.42 1.00
CA TYR A 333 -3.54 21.32 -0.29
C TYR A 333 -4.73 20.36 -0.20
N MET A 334 -5.83 20.77 -0.82
CA MET A 334 -7.09 20.04 -0.94
C MET A 334 -7.27 19.48 -2.36
N SER A 335 -7.66 18.21 -2.48
CA SER A 335 -7.86 17.54 -3.78
C SER A 335 -9.34 17.23 -4.04
N LEU A 336 -9.86 17.50 -5.23
CA LEU A 336 -11.25 17.26 -5.62
C LEU A 336 -11.30 16.16 -6.71
N TYR A 337 -11.85 14.97 -6.48
CA TYR A 337 -11.94 13.84 -7.43
C TYR A 337 -13.39 13.55 -7.82
N SER A 338 -13.79 13.06 -9.01
CA SER A 338 -14.92 12.08 -9.15
C SER A 338 -14.94 11.34 -10.50
N SER A 339 -15.73 10.26 -10.53
CA SER A 339 -16.05 9.36 -11.65
C SER A 339 -17.54 8.97 -11.66
N PRO A 340 -18.17 8.74 -12.83
CA PRO A 340 -19.24 7.75 -13.02
C PRO A 340 -18.67 6.31 -13.04
N PRO A 341 -19.50 5.25 -12.98
CA PRO A 341 -19.07 3.85 -12.79
C PRO A 341 -18.06 3.28 -13.81
N SER A 342 -17.84 3.98 -14.93
CA SER A 342 -17.10 3.48 -16.10
C SER A 342 -15.98 4.40 -16.62
N SER A 343 -15.68 5.56 -15.99
CA SER A 343 -14.61 6.46 -16.45
C SER A 343 -13.52 6.71 -15.39
N LYS A 344 -12.31 7.09 -15.84
CA LYS A 344 -11.19 7.43 -14.94
C LYS A 344 -11.46 8.78 -14.27
N ALA A 345 -11.49 8.81 -12.94
CA ALA A 345 -11.65 10.05 -12.17
C ALA A 345 -10.55 11.08 -12.49
N HIS A 346 -10.91 12.35 -12.58
CA HIS A 346 -9.95 13.46 -12.64
C HIS A 346 -9.91 14.22 -11.31
N ALA A 347 -8.71 14.61 -10.87
CA ALA A 347 -8.50 15.26 -9.58
C ALA A 347 -8.05 16.72 -9.77
N PHE A 348 -8.78 17.67 -9.19
CA PHE A 348 -8.36 19.07 -9.05
C PHE A 348 -7.59 19.25 -7.75
N TRP A 349 -6.72 20.25 -7.68
CA TRP A 349 -6.01 20.65 -6.46
C TRP A 349 -6.26 22.13 -6.21
N ILE A 350 -6.58 22.49 -4.96
CA ILE A 350 -6.75 23.88 -4.50
C ILE A 350 -6.06 24.03 -3.14
N SER A 351 -5.51 25.20 -2.82
CA SER A 351 -4.95 25.44 -1.49
C SER A 351 -6.03 25.46 -0.39
N ASP A 352 -5.64 25.17 0.85
CA ASP A 352 -6.55 25.16 2.00
C ASP A 352 -7.24 26.52 2.21
N GLY A 353 -6.52 27.63 1.93
CA GLY A 353 -7.09 28.98 1.98
C GLY A 353 -8.20 29.20 0.96
N HIS A 354 -8.01 28.77 -0.30
CA HIS A 354 -9.04 28.86 -1.33
C HIS A 354 -10.23 27.94 -1.03
N TYR A 355 -9.97 26.77 -0.44
CA TYR A 355 -11.02 25.85 -0.02
C TYR A 355 -11.92 26.46 1.06
N GLU A 356 -11.36 27.01 2.15
CA GLU A 356 -12.18 27.56 3.24
C GLU A 356 -12.92 28.83 2.81
N ARG A 357 -12.33 29.67 1.94
CA ARG A 357 -13.03 30.81 1.33
C ARG A 357 -14.23 30.37 0.50
N LEU A 358 -14.04 29.38 -0.37
CA LEU A 358 -15.10 28.84 -1.21
C LEU A 358 -16.21 28.16 -0.38
N LYS A 359 -15.82 27.43 0.68
CA LYS A 359 -16.74 26.76 1.61
C LYS A 359 -17.58 27.78 2.37
N SER A 360 -16.96 28.83 2.91
CA SER A 360 -17.66 29.93 3.60
C SER A 360 -18.68 30.61 2.67
N PHE A 361 -18.30 30.90 1.42
CA PHE A 361 -19.22 31.44 0.41
C PHE A 361 -20.40 30.48 0.14
N CYS A 362 -20.14 29.18 0.01
CA CYS A 362 -21.17 28.17 -0.23
C CYS A 362 -22.15 28.06 0.94
N ASP A 363 -21.63 28.03 2.17
CA ASP A 363 -22.43 27.93 3.40
C ASP A 363 -23.34 29.15 3.54
N LYS A 364 -22.83 30.38 3.30
CA LYS A 364 -23.64 31.61 3.28
C LYS A 364 -24.72 31.61 2.20
N SER A 365 -24.43 30.99 1.05
CA SER A 365 -25.30 31.01 -0.13
C SER A 365 -26.24 29.81 -0.23
N GLY A 366 -26.20 28.86 0.72
CA GLY A 366 -26.95 27.61 0.66
C GLY A 366 -26.54 26.69 -0.49
N LEU A 367 -25.31 26.83 -0.99
CA LEU A 367 -24.80 26.10 -2.15
C LEU A 367 -23.98 24.88 -1.72
N MET A 368 -23.90 23.87 -2.58
CA MET A 368 -22.97 22.76 -2.40
C MET A 368 -21.61 23.09 -3.04
N MET A 369 -20.56 23.16 -2.23
CA MET A 369 -19.20 23.54 -2.63
C MET A 369 -18.64 22.75 -3.83
N ASN A 370 -18.87 21.43 -3.88
CA ASN A 370 -18.40 20.56 -4.96
C ASN A 370 -19.03 20.93 -6.30
N ARG A 371 -20.33 21.25 -6.25
CA ARG A 371 -21.07 21.70 -7.43
C ARG A 371 -20.57 23.08 -7.83
N LEU A 372 -20.35 23.99 -6.89
CA LEU A 372 -19.88 25.33 -7.25
C LEU A 372 -18.50 25.34 -7.90
N ALA A 373 -17.52 24.60 -7.36
CA ALA A 373 -16.18 24.47 -7.96
C ALA A 373 -16.24 23.94 -9.40
N HIS A 374 -17.10 22.95 -9.64
CA HIS A 374 -17.39 22.42 -10.98
C HIS A 374 -17.99 23.48 -11.91
N HIS A 375 -19.02 24.19 -11.45
CA HIS A 375 -19.72 25.20 -12.24
C HIS A 375 -18.80 26.35 -12.64
N LEU A 376 -17.80 26.71 -11.82
CA LEU A 376 -16.81 27.72 -12.18
C LEU A 376 -15.97 27.30 -13.38
N VAL A 377 -15.47 26.06 -13.37
CA VAL A 377 -14.69 25.51 -14.49
C VAL A 377 -15.58 25.39 -15.72
N PHE A 378 -16.81 24.88 -15.59
CA PHE A 378 -17.77 24.79 -16.70
C PHE A 378 -18.12 26.16 -17.30
N ARG A 379 -18.41 27.15 -16.46
CA ARG A 379 -18.76 28.51 -16.89
C ARG A 379 -17.61 29.14 -17.68
N ASP A 380 -16.37 28.96 -17.25
CA ASP A 380 -15.23 29.54 -17.97
C ASP A 380 -14.99 28.84 -19.31
N LEU A 381 -15.12 27.52 -19.38
CA LEU A 381 -15.00 26.79 -20.65
C LEU A 381 -16.10 27.18 -21.65
N LEU A 382 -17.33 27.39 -21.18
CA LEU A 382 -18.43 27.93 -21.99
C LEU A 382 -18.14 29.38 -22.43
N ARG A 383 -17.64 30.23 -21.53
CA ARG A 383 -17.29 31.64 -21.85
C ARG A 383 -16.19 31.73 -22.91
N ARG A 384 -15.29 30.75 -22.97
CA ARG A 384 -14.18 30.69 -23.95
C ARG A 384 -14.52 29.92 -25.22
N ASP A 385 -15.78 29.52 -25.41
CA ASP A 385 -16.24 28.69 -26.54
C ASP A 385 -15.47 27.36 -26.72
N LEU A 386 -14.86 26.86 -25.64
CA LEU A 386 -14.10 25.61 -25.65
C LEU A 386 -15.01 24.37 -25.57
N ILE A 387 -16.24 24.55 -25.09
CA ILE A 387 -17.31 23.54 -25.08
C ILE A 387 -18.61 24.19 -25.50
N LYS A 388 -19.53 23.44 -26.11
CA LYS A 388 -20.90 23.91 -26.42
C LYS A 388 -21.91 23.25 -25.49
N LEU A 389 -22.89 24.03 -25.03
CA LEU A 389 -23.95 23.55 -24.13
C LEU A 389 -24.75 22.38 -24.75
N ASN A 390 -24.94 22.42 -26.08
CA ASN A 390 -25.67 21.39 -26.81
C ASN A 390 -24.97 20.01 -26.81
N ASP A 391 -23.65 19.96 -26.68
CA ASP A 391 -22.88 18.72 -26.66
C ASP A 391 -22.92 18.00 -25.30
N LEU A 392 -23.46 18.68 -24.28
CA LEU A 392 -23.60 18.17 -22.90
C LEU A 392 -25.03 17.76 -22.54
N LEU A 393 -26.01 18.14 -23.36
CA LEU A 393 -27.45 17.87 -23.16
C LEU A 393 -27.95 16.69 -24.02
N MET A 394 -27.08 16.12 -24.88
CA MET A 394 -27.27 14.85 -25.56
C MET A 394 -26.57 13.73 -24.80
#